data_AF-A0A5N4DVK3-F1
#
_entry.id   AF-A0A5N4DVK3-F1
#
_cell.length_a   1.000
_cell.length_b   1.000
_cell.length_c   1.000
_cell.angle_alpha   90.00
_cell.angle_beta   90.00
_cell.angle_gamma   90.00
#
_symmetry.space_group_name_H-M   'P 1'
#
loop_
_entity.id
_entity.type
_entity.pdbx_description
1 polymer ?
#
loop_
_entity_poly.entity_id
_entity_poly.type
_entity_poly.pdbx_seq_one_letter_code
_entity_poly.pdbx_strand_id
1 'polypeptide(L)' 'MNAISLDKIEFLQSHENQEIYQKAFDLIEHYFGVEDDDPSIVPQVDENQQQFVFQQQEAPMEGFQL' A
#
# COMPACT_ATOMS: atom_id res chain seq x y z
N MET A 1 5.22 -4.93 12.71
CA MET A 1 5.92 -6.15 12.26
C MET A 1 6.56 -5.97 10.88
N ASN A 2 6.93 -4.73 10.48
CA ASN A 2 7.35 -4.41 9.10
C ASN A 2 8.84 -4.08 8.94
N ALA A 3 9.62 -3.96 10.03
CA ALA A 3 11.01 -3.49 9.94
C ALA A 3 12.01 -4.59 9.56
N ILE A 4 11.83 -5.82 10.06
CA ILE A 4 12.84 -6.90 9.96
C ILE A 4 13.03 -7.41 8.52
N SER A 5 12.03 -7.21 7.65
CA SER A 5 12.05 -7.72 6.27
C SER A 5 12.84 -6.81 5.31
N LEU A 6 12.92 -5.51 5.60
CA LEU A 6 13.54 -4.49 4.74
C LEU A 6 15.05 -4.36 4.96
N ASP A 7 15.53 -4.63 6.18
CA ASP A 7 16.95 -4.45 6.58
C ASP A 7 17.94 -5.13 5.62
N LYS A 8 17.59 -6.32 5.11
CA LYS A 8 18.48 -7.09 4.21
C LYS A 8 18.52 -6.55 2.80
N ILE A 9 17.42 -5.98 2.29
CA ILE A 9 17.36 -5.48 0.92
C ILE A 9 17.96 -4.07 0.89
N GLU A 10 17.75 -3.26 1.92
CA GLU A 10 18.43 -1.96 2.10
C GLU A 10 19.95 -2.14 2.22
N PHE A 11 20.43 -3.17 2.94
CA PHE A 11 21.86 -3.46 3.01
C PHE A 11 22.48 -3.71 1.62
N LEU A 12 21.75 -4.36 0.71
CA LEU A 12 22.22 -4.63 -0.65
C LEU A 12 22.31 -3.36 -1.53
N GLN A 13 21.63 -2.27 -1.16
CA GLN A 13 21.82 -0.97 -1.80
C GLN A 13 23.19 -0.32 -1.49
N SER A 14 23.96 -0.86 -0.53
CA SER A 14 25.32 -0.40 -0.24
C SER A 14 26.42 -1.29 -0.84
N HIS A 15 26.04 -2.32 -1.63
CA HIS A 15 26.97 -3.32 -2.12
C HIS A 15 27.80 -2.81 -3.31
N GLU A 16 29.11 -3.06 -3.31
CA GLU A 16 30.05 -2.63 -4.38
C GLU A 16 29.77 -3.26 -5.76
N ASN A 17 28.90 -4.26 -5.83
CA ASN A 17 28.53 -4.91 -7.07
C ASN A 17 27.29 -4.21 -7.63
N GLN A 18 27.47 -3.50 -8.73
CA GLN A 18 26.44 -2.70 -9.37
C GLN A 18 25.20 -3.53 -9.77
N GLU A 19 25.37 -4.81 -10.12
CA GLU A 19 24.24 -5.70 -10.44
C GLU A 19 23.39 -6.03 -9.20
N ILE A 20 24.04 -6.20 -8.04
CA ILE A 20 23.36 -6.48 -6.77
C ILE A 20 22.61 -5.23 -6.30
N TYR A 21 23.25 -4.06 -6.39
CA TYR A 21 22.62 -2.77 -6.11
C TYR A 21 21.35 -2.58 -6.94
N GLN A 22 21.44 -2.77 -8.26
CA GLN A 22 20.33 -2.53 -9.17
C GLN A 22 19.14 -3.45 -8.87
N LYS A 23 19.40 -4.75 -8.63
CA LYS A 23 18.33 -5.71 -8.28
C LYS A 23 17.66 -5.36 -6.94
N ALA A 24 18.42 -4.90 -5.96
CA ALA A 24 17.87 -4.49 -4.67
C ALA A 24 17.04 -3.21 -4.79
N PHE A 25 17.51 -2.25 -5.58
CA PHE A 25 16.78 -1.03 -5.90
C PHE A 25 15.45 -1.33 -6.62
N ASP A 26 15.49 -2.09 -7.72
CA ASP A 26 14.29 -2.42 -8.49
C ASP A 26 13.25 -3.18 -7.64
N LEU A 27 13.71 -4.06 -6.74
CA LEU A 27 12.84 -4.79 -5.82
C LEU A 27 12.19 -3.87 -4.78
N ILE A 28 12.94 -2.90 -4.24
CA ILE A 28 12.39 -1.92 -3.30
C ILE A 28 11.39 -1.02 -4.00
N GLU A 29 11.72 -0.47 -5.16
CA GLU A 29 10.82 0.40 -5.91
C GLU A 29 9.51 -0.32 -6.31
N HIS A 30 9.58 -1.59 -6.71
CA HIS A 30 8.40 -2.30 -7.17
C HIS A 30 7.41 -2.68 -6.05
N TYR A 31 7.90 -2.97 -4.84
CA TYR A 31 7.06 -3.46 -3.74
C TYR A 31 6.86 -2.45 -2.60
N PHE A 32 7.76 -1.48 -2.48
CA PHE A 32 7.79 -0.48 -1.42
C PHE A 32 7.93 0.95 -1.98
N GLY A 33 8.07 1.10 -3.30
CA GLY A 33 7.92 2.39 -3.94
C GLY A 33 6.54 2.95 -3.65
N VAL A 34 6.46 4.27 -3.61
CA VAL A 34 5.19 4.95 -3.44
C VAL A 34 4.43 4.79 -4.75
N GLU A 35 3.71 3.68 -4.91
CA GLU A 35 2.62 3.65 -5.88
C GLU A 35 1.66 4.76 -5.46
N ASP A 36 1.31 5.64 -6.41
CA ASP A 36 0.28 6.65 -6.20
C ASP A 36 -0.92 5.92 -5.60
N ASP A 37 -1.31 6.31 -4.39
CA ASP A 37 -2.45 5.75 -3.67
C ASP A 37 -3.63 5.63 -4.65
N ASP A 38 -3.93 4.41 -5.10
CA ASP A 38 -4.93 4.24 -6.16
C ASP A 38 -6.25 4.85 -5.62
N PRO A 39 -6.81 5.85 -6.32
CA PRO A 39 -7.96 6.60 -5.82
C PRO A 39 -9.20 5.70 -5.60
N SER A 40 -9.18 4.48 -6.13
CA SER A 40 -10.21 3.46 -5.91
C SER A 40 -10.05 2.66 -4.60
N ILE A 41 -8.85 2.57 -4.05
CA ILE A 41 -8.56 1.85 -2.78
C ILE A 41 -8.47 2.80 -1.58
N VAL A 42 -8.18 4.09 -1.81
CA VAL A 42 -8.21 5.07 -0.72
C VAL A 42 -9.65 5.35 -0.28
N PRO A 43 -9.91 5.35 1.03
CA PRO A 43 -11.20 5.79 1.55
C PRO A 43 -11.41 7.26 1.19
N GLN A 44 -12.57 7.57 0.62
CA GLN A 44 -12.94 8.96 0.34
C GLN A 44 -12.98 9.73 1.66
N VAL A 45 -12.40 10.93 1.70
CA VAL A 45 -12.43 11.80 2.89
C VAL A 45 -13.33 12.98 2.61
N ASP A 46 -14.29 13.25 3.50
CA ASP A 46 -15.02 14.51 3.51
C ASP A 46 -14.11 15.58 4.12
N GLU A 47 -13.54 16.45 3.28
CA GLU A 47 -12.61 17.50 3.72
C GLU A 47 -13.25 18.54 4.66
N ASN A 48 -14.57 18.75 4.59
CA ASN A 48 -15.26 19.69 5.47
C ASN A 48 -15.42 19.12 6.88
N GLN A 49 -15.58 17.81 7.00
CA GLN A 49 -15.84 17.13 8.26
C GLN A 49 -14.61 16.35 8.80
N GLN A 50 -13.52 16.29 8.01
CA GLN A 50 -12.33 15.49 8.30
C GLN A 50 -12.68 14.03 8.65
N GLN A 51 -13.66 13.46 7.94
CA GLN A 51 -14.21 12.14 8.23
C GLN A 51 -14.13 11.22 7.01
N PHE A 52 -13.77 9.96 7.22
CA PHE A 52 -13.78 8.95 6.16
C PHE A 52 -15.21 8.60 5.75
N VAL A 53 -15.46 8.60 4.45
CA VAL A 53 -16.72 8.27 3.81
C VAL A 53 -16.61 6.85 3.27
N PHE A 54 -17.30 5.94 3.95
CA PHE A 54 -17.55 4.60 3.43
C PHE A 54 -18.84 4.67 2.63
N GLN A 55 -18.77 4.41 1.32
CA GLN A 55 -19.99 4.19 0.56
C GLN A 55 -20.69 3.00 1.19
N GLN A 56 -21.82 3.27 1.83
CA GLN A 56 -22.70 2.23 2.35
C GLN A 56 -23.20 1.50 1.12
N GLN A 57 -22.57 0.36 0.77
CA GLN A 57 -23.18 -0.56 -0.19
C GLN A 57 -24.61 -0.76 0.30
N GLU A 58 -25.58 -0.45 -0.55
CA GLU A 58 -26.98 -0.74 -0.30
C GLU A 58 -27.08 -2.24 -0.07
N ALA A 59 -26.88 -2.65 1.20
CA ALA A 59 -27.14 -4.00 1.62
C ALA A 59 -28.59 -4.25 1.21
N PRO A 60 -28.87 -5.32 0.46
CA PRO A 60 -30.24 -5.59 0.04
C PRO A 60 -31.10 -5.53 1.29
N MET A 61 -31.99 -4.54 1.34
CA MET A 61 -32.83 -4.20 2.49
C MET A 61 -33.91 -5.28 2.73
N GLU A 62 -33.78 -6.42 2.07
CA GLU A 62 -34.53 -7.64 2.30
C GLU A 62 -33.68 -8.53 3.21
N GLY A 63 -33.85 -8.33 4.52
CA GLY A 63 -33.36 -9.27 5.51
C GLY A 63 -33.81 -10.69 5.20
N PHE A 64 -32.99 -11.68 5.57
CA PHE A 64 -33.31 -13.10 5.41
C PHE A 64 -34.71 -13.41 5.96
N GLN A 65 -35.65 -13.74 5.06
CA GLN A 65 -36.94 -14.29 5.42
C GLN A 65 -36.75 -15.79 5.67
N LEU A 66 -36.87 -16.20 6.94
CA LEU A 66 -36.87 -17.61 7.38
C LEU A 66 -38.27 -18.22 7.21
#